data_AF-Q89B74-F1
#
_entry.id   AF-Q89B74-F1
#
_cell.length_a   1.000
_cell.length_b   1.000
_cell.length_c   1.000
_cell.angle_alpha   90.00
_cell.angle_beta   90.00
_cell.angle_gamma   90.00
#
_symmetry.space_group_name_H-M   'P 1'
#
loop_
_entity.id
_entity.type
_entity.pdbx_description
1 polymer ?
#
loop_
_entity_poly.entity_id
_entity_poly.type
_entity_poly.pdbx_seq_one_letter_code
_entity_poly.pdbx_strand_id
1 'polypeptide(L)'
;MNVHKNAPLTLKGREAMVRGVVEGGLSQADAANQFNTTPKTVAKWVKRFRAEGVDGLRDRSSRPRSSPSQTPPATCAAVETLRRQRHTGKQIAAEVEVSPATVSRILRRLGLSRIRDLEPAEPVRRYEREHPGELIHIDIKKLGRFVRPGHRITHDRQKGEAAAPATSSSTWPSTMHRAWPSPRSGGIRKRRAPSPSSRRPSLTTAASA
;
A
#
# COMPACT_ATOMS: atom_id res chain seq x y z
N MET A 1 3.15 -16.71 -13.55
CA MET A 1 4.61 -16.81 -13.31
C MET A 1 5.30 -16.20 -14.51
N ASN A 2 6.23 -15.26 -14.32
CA ASN A 2 6.95 -14.64 -15.45
C ASN A 2 8.17 -15.52 -15.75
N VAL A 3 8.09 -16.35 -16.78
CA VAL A 3 9.18 -17.25 -17.17
C VAL A 3 10.23 -16.45 -17.91
N HIS A 4 11.50 -16.62 -17.54
CA HIS A 4 12.59 -15.90 -18.20
C HIS A 4 12.61 -16.21 -19.70
N LYS A 5 12.85 -15.20 -20.54
CA LYS A 5 12.79 -15.31 -22.00
C LYS A 5 13.77 -16.37 -22.56
N ASN A 6 14.89 -16.57 -21.88
CA ASN A 6 15.94 -17.53 -22.27
C ASN A 6 15.81 -18.89 -21.56
N ALA A 7 14.73 -19.15 -20.83
CA ALA A 7 14.56 -20.45 -20.17
C ALA A 7 14.32 -21.55 -21.23
N PRO A 8 15.05 -22.68 -21.20
CA PRO A 8 15.00 -23.70 -22.26
C PRO A 8 13.60 -24.34 -22.41
N LEU A 9 12.83 -24.45 -21.32
CA LEU A 9 11.46 -24.96 -21.34
C LEU A 9 10.44 -23.86 -21.02
N THR A 10 10.40 -22.83 -21.85
CA THR A 10 9.25 -21.92 -21.94
C THR A 10 8.00 -22.67 -22.44
N LEU A 11 6.83 -22.01 -22.41
CA LEU A 11 5.59 -22.57 -22.94
C LEU A 11 5.76 -23.07 -24.40
N LYS A 12 6.43 -22.28 -25.24
CA LYS A 12 6.71 -22.63 -26.64
C LYS A 12 7.60 -23.88 -26.76
N GLY A 13 8.63 -23.99 -25.92
CA GLY A 13 9.50 -25.18 -25.90
C GLY A 13 8.76 -26.44 -25.46
N ARG A 14 7.88 -26.33 -24.45
CA ARG A 14 7.02 -27.44 -24.00
C ARG A 14 6.02 -27.86 -25.07
N GLU A 15 5.46 -26.91 -25.81
CA GLU A 15 4.53 -27.20 -26.90
C GLU A 15 5.23 -27.95 -28.03
N ALA A 16 6.39 -27.48 -28.49
CA ALA A 16 7.19 -28.16 -29.51
C ALA A 16 7.54 -29.60 -29.10
N MET A 17 7.96 -29.80 -27.84
CA MET A 17 8.26 -31.12 -27.28
C MET A 17 7.06 -32.06 -27.34
N VAL A 18 5.88 -31.58 -26.92
CA VAL A 18 4.69 -32.44 -26.82
C VAL A 18 4.07 -32.71 -28.19
N ARG A 19 4.07 -31.73 -29.12
CA ARG A 19 3.66 -31.96 -30.51
C ARG A 19 4.59 -32.94 -31.21
N GLY A 20 5.90 -32.88 -30.98
CA GLY A 20 6.84 -33.88 -31.49
C GLY A 20 6.48 -35.31 -31.08
N VAL A 21 5.96 -35.51 -29.85
CA VAL A 21 5.50 -36.82 -29.38
C VAL A 21 4.09 -37.19 -29.89
N VAL A 22 3.15 -36.25 -29.88
CA VAL A 22 1.73 -36.53 -30.17
C VAL A 22 1.44 -36.56 -31.67
N GLU A 23 2.07 -35.67 -32.44
CA GLU A 23 1.85 -35.49 -33.87
C GLU A 23 3.02 -36.07 -34.68
N GLY A 24 4.26 -35.88 -34.19
CA GLY A 24 5.49 -36.29 -34.88
C GLY A 24 5.97 -37.71 -34.60
N GLY A 25 5.28 -38.48 -33.75
CA GLY A 25 5.61 -39.88 -33.46
C GLY A 25 6.89 -40.11 -32.65
N LEU A 26 7.53 -39.07 -32.10
CA LEU A 26 8.71 -39.23 -31.25
C LEU A 26 8.37 -40.05 -30.00
N SER A 27 9.28 -40.95 -29.61
CA SER A 27 9.16 -41.62 -28.31
C SER A 27 9.35 -40.60 -27.18
N GLN A 28 8.76 -40.88 -26.01
CA GLN A 28 8.95 -40.01 -24.83
C GLN A 28 10.40 -39.96 -24.37
N ALA A 29 11.21 -40.98 -24.67
CA ALA A 29 12.63 -41.01 -24.35
C ALA A 29 13.44 -40.09 -25.28
N ASP A 30 13.16 -40.13 -26.58
CA ASP A 30 13.85 -39.27 -27.56
C ASP A 30 13.51 -37.80 -27.33
N ALA A 31 12.24 -37.50 -27.08
CA ALA A 31 11.82 -36.15 -26.72
C ALA A 31 12.47 -35.68 -25.40
N ALA A 32 12.66 -36.57 -24.42
CA ALA A 32 13.34 -36.20 -23.19
C ALA A 32 14.81 -35.83 -23.44
N ASN A 33 15.52 -36.60 -24.27
CA ASN A 33 16.90 -36.33 -24.65
C ASN A 33 17.02 -35.02 -25.43
N GLN A 34 16.16 -34.79 -26.44
CA GLN A 34 16.19 -33.58 -27.27
C GLN A 34 15.94 -32.30 -26.47
N PHE A 35 15.06 -32.36 -25.47
CA PHE A 35 14.67 -31.20 -24.65
C PHE A 35 15.36 -31.14 -23.29
N ASN A 36 16.43 -31.93 -23.07
CA ASN A 36 17.22 -31.99 -21.84
C ASN A 36 16.34 -32.13 -20.58
N THR A 37 15.42 -33.09 -20.61
CA THR A 37 14.49 -33.38 -19.51
C THR A 37 14.38 -34.88 -19.27
N THR A 38 13.45 -35.29 -18.41
CA THR A 38 13.21 -36.71 -18.10
C THR A 38 11.97 -37.23 -18.82
N PRO A 39 11.93 -38.52 -19.22
CA PRO A 39 10.75 -39.12 -19.84
C PRO A 39 9.49 -38.96 -18.97
N LYS A 40 9.63 -39.02 -17.64
CA LYS A 40 8.55 -38.76 -16.68
C LYS A 40 7.97 -37.35 -16.80
N THR A 41 8.82 -36.35 -17.07
CA THR A 41 8.38 -34.96 -17.29
C THR A 41 7.66 -34.83 -18.62
N VAL A 42 8.18 -35.46 -19.68
CA VAL A 42 7.51 -35.52 -20.99
C VAL A 42 6.13 -36.17 -20.86
N ALA A 43 6.05 -37.36 -20.27
CA ALA A 43 4.81 -38.09 -20.03
C ALA A 43 3.75 -37.23 -19.31
N LYS A 44 4.18 -36.50 -18.26
CA LYS A 44 3.32 -35.57 -17.52
C LYS A 44 2.75 -34.47 -18.43
N TRP A 45 3.58 -33.85 -19.27
CA TRP A 45 3.15 -32.79 -20.17
C TRP A 45 2.29 -33.30 -21.33
N VAL A 46 2.62 -34.46 -21.91
CA VAL A 46 1.79 -35.15 -22.92
C VAL A 46 0.41 -35.46 -22.36
N LYS A 47 0.34 -36.01 -21.14
CA LYS A 47 -0.94 -36.29 -20.46
C LYS A 47 -1.78 -35.02 -20.31
N ARG A 48 -1.17 -33.89 -19.90
CA ARG A 48 -1.87 -32.61 -19.75
C ARG A 48 -2.31 -32.04 -21.09
N PHE A 49 -1.47 -32.11 -22.11
CA PHE A 49 -1.78 -31.62 -23.45
C PHE A 49 -2.93 -32.38 -24.09
N ARG A 50 -2.98 -33.71 -23.94
CA ARG A 50 -4.12 -34.51 -24.42
C ARG A 50 -5.44 -34.15 -23.72
N ALA A 51 -5.39 -33.71 -22.47
CA ALA A 51 -6.59 -33.36 -21.68
C ALA A 51 -7.04 -31.90 -21.86
N GLU A 52 -6.10 -30.97 -21.97
CA GLU A 52 -6.34 -29.52 -21.85
C GLU A 52 -5.71 -28.71 -23.01
N GLY A 53 -5.15 -29.37 -24.01
CA GLY A 53 -4.44 -28.73 -25.11
C GLY A 53 -3.22 -27.91 -24.65
N VAL A 54 -2.95 -26.83 -25.38
CA VAL A 54 -1.84 -25.90 -25.09
C VAL A 54 -1.99 -25.27 -23.70
N ASP A 55 -3.21 -25.05 -23.22
CA ASP A 55 -3.47 -24.46 -21.90
C ASP A 55 -2.95 -25.35 -20.75
N GLY A 56 -2.99 -26.67 -20.94
CA GLY A 56 -2.42 -27.65 -20.01
C GLY A 56 -0.90 -27.56 -19.82
N LEU A 57 -0.20 -26.87 -20.74
CA LEU A 57 1.25 -26.68 -20.70
C LEU A 57 1.72 -25.49 -19.84
N ARG A 58 0.78 -24.67 -19.36
CA ARG A 58 1.08 -23.56 -18.46
C ARG A 58 1.54 -24.06 -17.08
N ASP A 59 2.38 -23.24 -16.43
CA ASP A 59 2.79 -23.52 -15.06
C ASP A 59 1.57 -23.50 -14.14
N ARG A 60 1.38 -24.61 -13.43
CA ARG A 60 0.40 -24.70 -12.35
C ARG A 60 1.04 -24.20 -11.07
N SER A 61 0.22 -23.59 -10.22
CA SER A 61 0.64 -23.22 -8.87
C SER A 61 1.17 -24.44 -8.14
N SER A 62 2.36 -24.34 -7.55
CA SER A 62 2.88 -25.33 -6.60
C SER A 62 2.21 -25.22 -5.22
N ARG A 63 1.38 -24.18 -5.00
CA ARG A 63 0.63 -24.06 -3.75
C ARG A 63 -0.35 -25.21 -3.61
N PRO A 64 -0.45 -25.82 -2.42
CA PRO A 64 -1.43 -26.86 -2.17
C PRO A 64 -2.85 -26.32 -2.40
N ARG A 65 -3.74 -27.18 -2.90
CA ARG A 65 -5.16 -26.83 -3.14
C ARG A 65 -5.92 -26.59 -1.83
N SER A 66 -5.55 -27.29 -0.78
CA SER A 66 -6.08 -27.12 0.58
C SER A 66 -4.93 -27.15 1.58
N SER A 67 -5.07 -26.43 2.68
CA SER A 67 -4.16 -26.49 3.82
C SER A 67 -4.97 -26.90 5.05
N PRO A 68 -4.66 -28.02 5.71
CA PRO A 68 -5.40 -28.46 6.90
C PRO A 68 -5.38 -27.44 8.05
N SER A 69 -4.32 -26.63 8.12
CA SER A 69 -4.18 -25.55 9.10
C SER A 69 -4.78 -24.22 8.64
N GLN A 70 -5.53 -24.22 7.53
CA GLN A 70 -6.24 -23.03 7.06
C GLN A 70 -7.30 -22.64 8.08
N THR A 71 -7.27 -21.37 8.50
CA THR A 71 -8.26 -20.84 9.44
C THR A 71 -9.68 -21.05 8.89
N PRO A 72 -10.61 -21.61 9.70
CA PRO A 72 -11.96 -21.88 9.25
C PRO A 72 -12.65 -20.63 8.68
N PRO A 73 -13.52 -20.78 7.66
CA PRO A 73 -14.26 -19.66 7.09
C PRO A 73 -15.09 -18.89 8.12
N ALA A 74 -15.69 -19.60 9.08
CA ALA A 74 -16.47 -19.01 10.17
C ALA A 74 -15.63 -18.04 11.02
N THR A 75 -14.42 -18.45 11.41
CA THR A 75 -13.47 -17.60 12.14
C THR A 75 -13.07 -16.36 11.31
N CYS A 76 -12.89 -16.52 9.99
CA CYS A 76 -12.58 -15.40 9.11
C CYS A 76 -13.73 -14.39 9.06
N ALA A 77 -14.98 -14.86 9.00
CA ALA A 77 -16.17 -14.02 9.03
C ALA A 77 -16.33 -13.29 10.38
N ALA A 78 -16.09 -13.97 11.50
CA ALA A 78 -16.09 -13.34 12.83
C ALA A 78 -15.06 -12.21 12.92
N VAL A 79 -13.82 -12.45 12.45
CA VAL A 79 -12.76 -11.43 12.37
C VAL A 79 -13.19 -10.24 11.52
N GLU A 80 -13.86 -10.47 10.38
CA GLU A 80 -14.37 -9.40 9.53
C GLU A 80 -15.43 -8.55 10.25
N THR A 81 -16.43 -9.19 10.85
CA THR A 81 -17.53 -8.52 11.57
C THR A 81 -16.99 -7.63 12.69
N LEU A 82 -16.15 -8.17 13.56
CA LEU A 82 -15.55 -7.41 14.66
C LEU A 82 -14.68 -6.26 14.15
N ARG A 83 -13.95 -6.49 13.04
CA ARG A 83 -13.16 -5.43 12.43
C ARG A 83 -14.03 -4.29 11.92
N ARG A 84 -15.15 -4.59 11.27
CA ARG A 84 -16.13 -3.58 10.80
C ARG A 84 -16.79 -2.82 11.95
N GLN A 85 -16.92 -3.45 13.12
CA GLN A 85 -17.32 -2.81 14.38
C GLN A 85 -16.18 -2.00 15.04
N ARG A 86 -15.05 -1.80 14.34
CA ARG A 86 -13.84 -1.07 14.76
C ARG A 86 -13.02 -1.69 15.89
N HIS A 87 -13.18 -2.98 16.16
CA HIS A 87 -12.28 -3.66 17.09
C HIS A 87 -10.85 -3.62 16.55
N THR A 88 -9.88 -3.41 17.44
CA THR A 88 -8.45 -3.49 17.11
C THR A 88 -8.06 -4.94 16.86
N GLY A 89 -7.00 -5.19 16.08
CA GLY A 89 -6.53 -6.55 15.84
C GLY A 89 -6.19 -7.32 17.12
N LYS A 90 -5.77 -6.62 18.18
CA LYS A 90 -5.50 -7.20 19.50
C LYS A 90 -6.80 -7.64 20.21
N GLN A 91 -7.85 -6.80 20.17
CA GLN A 91 -9.16 -7.15 20.73
C GLN A 91 -9.77 -8.35 20.01
N ILE A 92 -9.73 -8.32 18.67
CA ILE A 92 -10.24 -9.43 17.84
C ILE A 92 -9.50 -10.74 18.16
N ALA A 93 -8.17 -10.68 18.32
CA ALA A 93 -7.37 -11.86 18.66
C ALA A 93 -7.78 -12.47 20.01
N ALA A 94 -8.06 -11.64 21.01
CA ALA A 94 -8.53 -12.10 22.31
C ALA A 94 -9.95 -12.67 22.24
N GLU A 95 -10.85 -12.04 21.50
CA GLU A 95 -12.27 -12.41 21.41
C GLU A 95 -12.51 -13.68 20.58
N VAL A 96 -11.74 -13.88 19.51
CA VAL A 96 -11.86 -15.03 18.59
C VAL A 96 -10.87 -16.15 18.94
N GLU A 97 -10.07 -15.97 19.99
CA GLU A 97 -9.07 -16.95 20.48
C GLU A 97 -8.07 -17.40 19.40
N VAL A 98 -7.63 -16.47 18.56
CA VAL A 98 -6.63 -16.73 17.51
C VAL A 98 -5.43 -15.82 17.65
N SER A 99 -4.25 -16.28 17.22
CA SER A 99 -3.04 -15.47 17.33
C SER A 99 -3.19 -14.10 16.62
N PRO A 100 -2.61 -13.01 17.15
CA PRO A 100 -2.62 -11.70 16.49
C PRO A 100 -2.03 -11.73 15.06
N ALA A 101 -1.09 -12.64 14.80
CA ALA A 101 -0.53 -12.86 13.47
C ALA A 101 -1.54 -13.47 12.49
N THR A 102 -2.40 -14.38 12.96
CA THR A 102 -3.50 -14.93 12.15
C THR A 102 -4.54 -13.85 11.84
N VAL A 103 -4.96 -13.06 12.83
CA VAL A 103 -5.85 -11.91 12.60
C VAL A 103 -5.26 -10.96 11.57
N SER A 104 -3.98 -10.59 11.72
CA SER A 104 -3.29 -9.68 10.78
C SER A 104 -3.26 -10.23 9.35
N ARG A 105 -3.04 -11.55 9.17
CA ARG A 105 -3.08 -12.20 7.85
C ARG A 105 -4.48 -12.20 7.25
N ILE A 106 -5.52 -12.46 8.05
CA ILE A 106 -6.92 -12.42 7.62
C ILE A 106 -7.30 -11.01 7.19
N LEU A 107 -7.04 -10.00 8.03
CA LEU A 107 -7.33 -8.60 7.73
C LEU A 107 -6.58 -8.09 6.50
N ARG A 108 -5.34 -8.53 6.29
CA ARG A 108 -4.59 -8.21 5.07
C ARG A 108 -5.23 -8.80 3.82
N ARG A 109 -5.68 -10.06 3.89
CA ARG A 109 -6.37 -10.73 2.77
C ARG A 109 -7.71 -10.07 2.44
N LEU A 110 -8.44 -9.61 3.46
CA LEU A 110 -9.70 -8.88 3.31
C LEU A 110 -9.52 -7.40 2.94
N GLY A 111 -8.29 -6.88 2.98
CA GLY A 111 -8.04 -5.45 2.76
C GLY A 111 -8.49 -4.53 3.90
N LEU A 112 -8.72 -5.04 5.12
CA LEU A 112 -9.28 -4.30 6.27
C LEU A 112 -8.24 -3.97 7.35
N SER A 113 -6.97 -3.86 6.96
CA SER A 113 -5.87 -3.67 7.92
C SER A 113 -5.84 -2.26 8.53
N ARG A 114 -6.28 -1.24 7.79
CA ARG A 114 -6.21 0.16 8.21
C ARG A 114 -7.60 0.73 8.45
N ILE A 115 -7.70 1.79 9.26
CA ILE A 115 -8.97 2.47 9.55
C ILE A 115 -9.59 3.04 8.27
N ARG A 116 -8.79 3.62 7.38
CA ARG A 116 -9.24 4.12 6.08
C ARG A 116 -9.88 3.05 5.19
N ASP A 117 -9.60 1.78 5.45
CA ASP A 117 -10.16 0.68 4.67
C ASP A 117 -11.56 0.29 5.21
N LEU A 118 -11.89 0.70 6.45
CA LEU A 118 -13.23 0.56 7.06
C LEU A 118 -14.15 1.72 6.68
N GLU A 119 -13.56 2.90 6.49
CA GLU A 119 -14.25 4.14 6.13
C GLU A 119 -13.60 4.69 4.86
N PRO A 120 -14.00 4.18 3.68
CA PRO A 120 -13.53 4.78 2.44
C PRO A 120 -13.88 6.26 2.44
N ALA A 121 -12.89 7.09 2.11
CA ALA A 121 -13.09 8.54 2.05
C ALA A 121 -14.19 8.86 1.02
N GLU A 122 -15.09 9.76 1.39
CA GLU A 122 -16.06 10.27 0.43
C GLU A 122 -15.33 10.89 -0.78
N PRO A 123 -15.88 10.74 -1.99
CA PRO A 123 -15.30 11.34 -3.17
C PRO A 123 -15.18 12.85 -2.98
N VAL A 124 -14.02 13.40 -3.33
CA VAL A 124 -13.75 14.84 -3.22
C VAL A 124 -14.69 15.58 -4.16
N ARG A 125 -15.66 16.30 -3.60
CA ARG A 125 -16.50 17.22 -4.35
C ARG A 125 -15.72 18.51 -4.59
N ARG A 126 -15.24 18.71 -5.82
CA ARG A 126 -14.58 19.95 -6.22
C ARG A 126 -15.62 20.94 -6.71
N TYR A 127 -15.62 22.13 -6.11
CA TYR A 127 -16.38 23.26 -6.61
C TYR A 127 -15.54 23.94 -7.70
N GLU A 128 -15.90 23.73 -8.96
CA GLU A 128 -15.23 24.34 -10.12
C GLU A 128 -16.11 25.43 -10.71
N ARG A 129 -15.49 26.51 -11.17
CA ARG A 129 -16.12 27.70 -11.78
C ARG A 129 -15.27 28.15 -12.96
N GLU A 130 -15.90 28.73 -13.97
CA GLU A 130 -15.27 29.00 -15.26
C GLU A 130 -14.40 30.25 -15.22
N HIS A 131 -14.83 31.26 -14.45
CA HIS A 131 -14.16 32.54 -14.40
C HIS A 131 -13.52 32.84 -13.04
N PRO A 132 -12.37 33.54 -13.02
CA PRO A 132 -11.75 33.96 -11.77
C PRO A 132 -12.67 34.90 -10.98
N GLY A 133 -12.80 34.66 -9.67
CA GLY A 133 -13.64 35.46 -8.78
C GLY A 133 -15.03 34.87 -8.47
N GLU A 134 -15.49 33.88 -9.23
CA GLU A 134 -16.78 33.20 -9.00
C GLU A 134 -16.79 32.28 -7.77
N LEU A 135 -15.61 31.90 -7.28
CA LEU A 135 -15.43 31.09 -6.08
C LEU A 135 -14.51 31.83 -5.09
N ILE A 136 -15.09 32.40 -4.03
CA ILE A 136 -14.35 33.03 -2.94
C ILE A 136 -14.28 32.04 -1.78
N HIS A 137 -13.06 31.60 -1.44
CA HIS A 137 -12.81 30.79 -0.26
C HIS A 137 -12.39 31.71 0.89
N ILE A 138 -13.17 31.76 1.97
CA ILE A 138 -12.84 32.51 3.17
C ILE A 138 -12.43 31.50 4.25
N ASP A 139 -11.16 31.51 4.63
CA ASP A 139 -10.66 30.73 5.77
C ASP A 139 -10.51 31.63 6.99
N ILE A 140 -11.14 31.25 8.10
CA ILE A 140 -11.00 31.94 9.38
C ILE A 140 -10.16 31.08 10.30
N LYS A 141 -8.91 31.49 10.49
CA LYS A 141 -7.98 30.81 11.38
C LYS A 141 -7.85 31.53 12.72
N LYS A 142 -8.23 30.84 13.80
CA LYS A 142 -7.89 31.30 15.16
C LYS A 142 -6.42 31.03 15.44
N LEU A 143 -5.63 32.10 15.60
CA LEU A 143 -4.26 32.01 16.05
C LEU A 143 -4.20 32.12 17.58
N GLY A 144 -3.25 31.41 18.19
CA GLY A 144 -2.95 31.58 19.61
C GLY A 144 -2.51 33.02 19.88
N ARG A 145 -3.01 33.63 20.96
CA ARG A 145 -2.59 34.96 21.37
C ARG A 145 -1.16 34.89 21.90
N PHE A 146 -0.21 35.46 21.18
CA PHE A 146 1.16 35.59 21.64
C PHE A 146 1.29 36.83 22.52
N VAL A 147 1.69 36.65 23.78
CA VAL A 147 1.91 37.76 24.73
C VAL A 147 3.36 38.26 24.68
N ARG A 148 4.28 37.46 24.15
CA ARG A 148 5.69 37.82 23.97
C ARG A 148 6.30 37.19 22.70
N PRO A 149 7.33 37.81 22.09
CA PRO A 149 8.10 37.20 21.02
C PRO A 149 8.73 35.86 21.44
N GLY A 150 8.72 34.87 20.56
CA GLY A 150 9.32 33.56 20.83
C GLY A 150 10.85 33.58 20.75
N HIS A 151 11.49 32.54 21.31
CA HIS A 151 12.95 32.38 21.41
C HIS A 151 13.74 32.53 20.10
N ARG A 152 13.09 32.42 18.93
CA ARG A 152 13.71 32.69 17.63
C ARG A 152 14.11 34.16 17.47
N ILE A 153 13.38 35.06 18.11
CA ILE A 153 13.63 36.51 18.12
C ILE A 153 14.47 36.89 19.34
N THR A 154 14.16 36.32 20.51
CA THR A 154 14.85 36.65 21.77
C THR A 154 16.16 35.91 22.00
N HIS A 155 16.50 34.92 21.16
CA HIS A 155 17.66 34.01 21.31
C HIS A 155 17.75 33.22 22.63
N ASP A 156 16.84 33.46 23.56
CA ASP A 156 16.73 32.80 24.86
C ASP A 156 15.69 31.66 24.79
N ARG A 157 16.18 30.42 24.85
CA ARG A 157 15.35 29.21 24.83
C ARG A 157 14.72 28.87 26.18
N GLN A 158 15.18 29.48 27.27
CA GLN A 158 14.71 29.20 28.62
C GLN A 158 13.45 30.00 28.96
N LYS A 159 13.22 31.15 28.33
CA LYS A 159 11.98 31.94 28.43
C LYS A 159 10.87 31.42 27.51
N GLY A 160 10.75 30.10 27.45
CA GLY A 160 9.96 29.36 26.47
C GLY A 160 8.53 29.03 26.86
N GLU A 161 8.01 29.46 28.00
CA GLU A 161 6.62 29.16 28.38
C GLU A 161 6.09 30.28 29.27
N ALA A 162 5.20 31.10 28.73
CA ALA A 162 4.26 31.84 29.57
C ALA A 162 2.93 31.19 29.22
N ALA A 163 2.41 30.40 30.16
CA ALA A 163 1.05 29.90 30.05
C ALA A 163 0.14 31.10 29.82
N ALA A 164 -0.66 31.07 28.75
CA ALA A 164 -1.71 32.06 28.58
C ALA A 164 -2.62 31.99 29.81
N PRO A 165 -3.04 33.13 30.41
CA PRO A 165 -4.08 33.10 31.42
C PRO A 165 -5.30 32.40 30.81
N ALA A 166 -5.96 31.54 31.59
CA ALA A 166 -7.15 30.80 31.18
C ALA A 166 -8.20 31.79 30.66
N THR A 167 -8.32 31.90 29.33
CA THR A 167 -9.40 32.67 28.72
C THR A 167 -10.69 31.96 29.05
N SER A 168 -11.57 32.69 29.75
CA SER A 168 -12.97 32.35 29.97
C SER A 168 -13.58 31.74 28.71
N SER A 169 -14.26 30.62 28.89
CA SER A 169 -15.09 29.95 27.90
C SER A 169 -16.01 30.95 27.19
N SER A 170 -15.70 31.30 25.94
CA SER A 170 -16.69 31.89 25.06
C SER A 170 -17.61 30.76 24.59
N THR A 171 -18.74 30.61 25.28
CA THR A 171 -19.85 29.76 24.88
C THR A 171 -20.35 30.21 23.52
N TRP A 172 -20.23 29.35 22.50
CA TRP A 172 -20.94 29.55 21.24
C TRP A 172 -22.37 29.01 21.39
N PRO A 173 -23.39 29.66 20.79
CA PRO A 173 -24.74 29.10 20.77
C PRO A 173 -24.73 27.76 20.00
N SER A 174 -25.40 26.78 20.59
CA SER A 174 -25.36 25.35 20.22
C SER A 174 -26.17 25.01 18.96
N THR A 175 -25.99 25.76 17.88
CA THR A 175 -26.81 25.59 16.66
C THR A 175 -25.97 25.67 15.39
N MET A 176 -24.96 24.81 15.27
CA MET A 176 -24.45 24.40 13.96
C MET A 176 -24.18 22.90 13.96
N HIS A 177 -24.86 22.21 13.06
CA HIS A 177 -24.85 20.76 12.90
C HIS A 177 -23.45 20.21 12.58
N ARG A 178 -23.16 19.04 13.19
CA ARG A 178 -22.17 17.99 12.84
C ARG A 178 -20.92 18.43 12.06
N ALA A 179 -19.83 18.56 12.82
CA ALA A 179 -18.48 18.77 12.35
C ALA A 179 -17.89 17.57 11.57
N TRP A 180 -17.08 17.90 10.56
CA TRP A 180 -16.09 17.05 9.89
C TRP A 180 -15.14 16.37 10.90
N PRO A 181 -14.70 15.11 10.71
CA PRO A 181 -13.67 14.50 11.55
C PRO A 181 -12.31 15.18 11.30
N SER A 182 -11.70 15.68 12.38
CA SER A 182 -10.38 16.30 12.35
C SER A 182 -9.27 15.26 12.06
N PRO A 183 -8.36 15.48 11.09
CA PRO A 183 -7.26 14.55 10.86
C PRO A 183 -6.28 14.61 12.03
N ARG A 184 -5.95 13.45 12.61
CA ARG A 184 -4.81 13.30 13.55
C ARG A 184 -3.56 13.86 12.87
N SER A 185 -3.04 14.96 13.41
CA SER A 185 -1.78 15.57 13.01
C SER A 185 -0.63 14.59 13.20
N GLY A 186 -0.22 13.92 12.12
CA GLY A 186 1.05 13.21 12.06
C GLY A 186 2.20 14.22 12.17
N GLY A 187 3.09 14.01 13.15
CA GLY A 187 4.22 14.89 13.40
C GLY A 187 5.09 15.07 12.16
N ILE A 188 5.16 16.31 11.67
CA ILE A 188 6.07 16.70 10.59
C ILE A 188 7.49 16.67 11.15
N ARG A 189 8.27 15.64 10.83
CA ARG A 189 9.72 15.65 11.02
C ARG A 189 10.31 16.73 10.11
N LYS A 190 10.74 17.86 10.70
CA LYS A 190 11.46 18.92 9.98
C LYS A 190 12.81 18.36 9.50
N ARG A 191 12.97 18.19 8.18
CA ARG A 191 14.30 18.04 7.57
C ARG A 191 15.04 19.37 7.72
N ARG A 192 16.23 19.35 8.32
CA ARG A 192 17.15 20.51 8.35
C ARG A 192 17.60 20.81 6.92
N ALA A 193 17.43 22.06 6.49
CA ALA A 193 18.09 22.55 5.28
C ALA A 193 19.60 22.68 5.54
N PRO A 194 20.47 22.34 4.57
CA PRO A 194 21.90 22.60 4.69
C PRO A 194 22.18 24.11 4.68
N SER A 195 23.13 24.52 5.51
CA SER A 195 23.62 25.90 5.67
C SER A 195 24.26 26.42 4.37
N PRO A 196 24.06 27.71 4.00
CA PRO A 196 24.70 28.27 2.82
C PRO A 196 26.21 28.43 3.08
N SER A 197 27.03 27.88 2.18
CA SER A 197 28.47 28.05 2.20
C SER A 197 28.82 29.50 1.83
N SER A 198 29.66 30.13 2.63
CA SER A 198 30.25 31.43 2.33
C SER A 198 31.29 31.26 1.22
N ARG A 199 30.88 31.42 -0.05
CA ARG A 199 31.80 31.76 -1.14
C ARG A 199 31.40 33.13 -1.68
N ARG A 200 32.28 34.11 -1.44
CA ARG A 200 32.24 35.43 -2.08
C ARG A 200 32.49 35.25 -3.59
N PRO A 201 31.75 35.93 -4.48
CA PRO A 201 32.15 36.04 -5.87
C PRO A 201 33.30 37.04 -6.02
N SER A 202 34.36 36.63 -6.72
CA SER A 202 35.42 37.49 -7.22
C SER A 202 34.87 38.36 -8.35
N LEU A 203 34.99 39.68 -8.22
CA LEU A 203 34.73 40.63 -9.30
C LEU A 203 35.82 40.45 -10.38
N THR A 204 35.42 40.06 -11.59
CA THR A 204 36.27 40.15 -12.77
C THR A 204 35.72 41.25 -13.66
N THR A 205 36.46 42.35 -13.73
CA THR A 205 36.26 43.46 -14.66
C THR A 205 36.60 42.97 -16.07
N ALA A 206 35.62 42.99 -16.99
CA ALA A 206 35.87 42.90 -18.42
C ALA A 206 35.60 44.28 -19.04
N ALA A 207 36.67 44.97 -19.41
CA ALA A 207 36.62 46.17 -20.23
C ALA A 207 36.27 45.78 -21.67
N SER A 208 35.34 46.50 -22.27
CA SER A 208 35.14 46.54 -23.73
C SER A 208 35.95 47.71 -24.29
N ALA A 209 36.83 47.42 -25.25
CA ALA A 209 37.16 48.21 -26.43
C ALA A 209 38.13 47.38 -27.29
#